data_AF-A0A7J7S358-F1
#
_entry.id   AF-A0A7J7S358-F1
#
_cell.length_a   1.000
_cell.length_b   1.000
_cell.length_c   1.000
_cell.angle_alpha   90.00
_cell.angle_beta   90.00
_cell.angle_gamma   90.00
#
_symmetry.space_group_name_H-M   'P 1'
#
loop_
_entity.id
_entity.type
_entity.pdbx_description
1 polymer ?
#
loop_
_entity_poly.entity_id
_entity_poly.type
_entity_poly.pdbx_seq_one_letter_code
_entity_poly.pdbx_strand_id
1 'polypeptide(L)'
;MLFCLLNSLGAGFRFASYIGDYMVLQKEPAGAVIWGYGIPEATVTVTLWREHETVMKKVTHVEAHSNKWMVVLDPMKPGGPYEVTAQQTFEKMNLTVGVHDVLFGDVWLCSGQSNMQMTVSQIFNAVSELANTTAYTSVRILSVSLNQAEQELEDLAEVDLEWSKPTAENLGHGSFEYMSAVCWLFGRNLYDTLRYPVGLVSSSWGGTPIEAWSSGRSLKACGVSKEGFTSLVSISGPSKHSVLWNAMIHPLHNMTLKGVIWYQGEANIDFNRDLYNCTFPALIEDWRQTFHLGSQGQTERLFPFGFVQLSAVLSDEDSDDRFPQIRWHQTADVGYVPNRRMPNTFMAVAMDLGDRTSPFGSIHPRDKQTVAYRLHLGARAVAYGEKTLTFQGPLPEKIELLADKGLLSLTYSQQIEVQRQDHEIFEVRIAETMGVPPEWGFSIRISSTVRPTSSI
;
A
#
# COMPACT_ATOMS: atom_id res chain seq x y z
N MET A 1 49.69 0.76 11.36
CA MET A 1 49.23 -0.10 10.25
C MET A 1 47.91 -0.84 10.52
N LEU A 2 47.32 -0.74 11.73
CA LEU A 2 46.02 -1.37 12.06
C LEU A 2 44.79 -0.48 11.76
N PHE A 3 45.01 0.83 11.59
CA PHE A 3 43.93 1.80 11.33
C PHE A 3 43.64 2.02 9.82
N CYS A 4 44.55 1.59 8.93
CA CYS A 4 44.38 1.75 7.48
C CYS A 4 43.76 0.51 6.78
N LEU A 5 43.55 -0.59 7.51
CA LEU A 5 42.89 -1.80 6.97
C LEU A 5 41.37 -1.80 7.16
N LEU A 6 40.81 -0.81 7.87
CA LEU A 6 39.36 -0.67 8.09
C LEU A 6 38.63 0.04 6.93
N ASN A 7 39.36 0.71 6.03
CA ASN A 7 38.75 1.42 4.89
C ASN A 7 38.75 0.61 3.58
N SER A 8 39.21 -0.65 3.60
CA SER A 8 39.24 -1.51 2.41
C SER A 8 38.50 -2.84 2.58
N LEU A 9 37.64 -2.97 3.60
CA LEU A 9 36.77 -4.12 3.81
C LEU A 9 35.32 -3.62 3.86
N GLY A 10 34.41 -4.36 3.20
CA GLY A 10 33.02 -3.99 2.95
C GLY A 10 32.24 -3.55 4.19
N ALA A 11 31.12 -2.87 3.93
CA ALA A 11 30.12 -2.34 4.87
C ALA A 11 30.31 -2.79 6.34
N GLY A 12 30.61 -1.84 7.24
CA GLY A 12 30.77 -2.11 8.67
C GLY A 12 29.57 -2.86 9.27
N PHE A 13 29.78 -3.52 10.41
CA PHE A 13 28.73 -4.33 11.05
C PHE A 13 27.52 -3.46 11.45
N ARG A 14 26.38 -3.68 10.79
CA ARG A 14 25.14 -2.89 10.93
C ARG A 14 23.90 -3.71 10.58
N PHE A 15 22.74 -3.23 10.99
CA PHE A 15 21.46 -3.70 10.44
C PHE A 15 21.21 -3.14 9.04
N ALA A 16 20.24 -3.71 8.32
CA ALA A 16 19.70 -3.12 7.11
C ALA A 16 19.18 -1.70 7.36
N SER A 17 19.19 -0.85 6.33
CA SER A 17 18.90 0.59 6.43
C SER A 17 17.59 0.93 7.15
N TYR A 18 16.52 0.15 6.92
CA TYR A 18 15.20 0.37 7.50
C TYR A 18 14.97 -0.33 8.85
N ILE A 19 15.96 -1.00 9.43
CA ILE A 19 15.88 -1.61 10.76
C ILE A 19 16.49 -0.61 11.74
N GLY A 20 15.63 0.05 12.51
CA GLY A 20 16.00 1.15 13.40
C GLY A 20 15.08 1.27 14.60
N ASP A 21 15.42 2.17 15.52
CA ASP A 21 14.67 2.38 16.77
C ASP A 21 13.20 2.68 16.48
N TYR A 22 12.30 2.34 17.41
CA TYR A 22 10.84 2.53 17.29
C TYR A 22 10.16 1.68 16.21
N MET A 23 10.86 0.75 15.53
CA MET A 23 10.24 -0.03 14.45
C MET A 23 9.14 -0.97 14.94
N VAL A 24 8.29 -1.40 13.99
CA VAL A 24 7.35 -2.50 14.19
C VAL A 24 7.81 -3.69 13.36
N LEU A 25 7.92 -4.84 13.99
CA LEU A 25 8.15 -6.13 13.37
C LEU A 25 6.81 -6.87 13.21
N GLN A 26 6.69 -7.67 12.15
CA GLN A 26 5.48 -8.46 11.93
C GLN A 26 5.26 -9.46 13.06
N LYS A 27 4.07 -9.41 13.67
CA LYS A 27 3.61 -10.36 14.69
C LYS A 27 3.23 -11.71 14.09
N GLU A 28 3.00 -12.67 14.98
CA GLU A 28 2.47 -14.01 14.69
C GLU A 28 1.21 -14.00 13.79
N PRO A 29 0.97 -15.06 12.99
CA PRO A 29 1.65 -16.36 13.00
C PRO A 29 3.01 -16.41 12.28
N ALA A 30 3.37 -15.36 11.54
CA ALA A 30 4.66 -15.27 10.87
C ALA A 30 5.79 -14.90 11.85
N GLY A 31 7.03 -15.24 11.49
CA GLY A 31 8.25 -14.73 12.10
C GLY A 31 8.73 -13.45 11.41
N ALA A 32 9.29 -12.53 12.19
CA ALA A 32 9.91 -11.33 11.63
C ALA A 32 11.35 -11.59 11.20
N VAL A 33 11.72 -11.12 10.02
CA VAL A 33 13.09 -11.24 9.49
C VAL A 33 13.94 -10.07 9.96
N ILE A 34 15.11 -10.37 10.52
CA ILE A 34 16.13 -9.40 10.89
C ILE A 34 17.40 -9.73 10.12
N TRP A 35 18.01 -8.73 9.51
CA TRP A 35 19.18 -8.91 8.67
C TRP A 35 20.05 -7.66 8.66
N GLY A 36 21.27 -7.79 8.12
CA GLY A 36 22.21 -6.69 8.02
C GLY A 36 23.51 -7.11 7.34
N TYR A 37 24.55 -6.31 7.56
CA TYR A 37 25.88 -6.50 6.98
C TYR A 37 26.92 -6.77 8.05
N GLY A 38 27.98 -7.46 7.68
CA GLY A 38 29.07 -7.82 8.58
C GLY A 38 30.33 -8.30 7.87
N ILE A 39 31.31 -8.74 8.66
CA ILE A 39 32.55 -9.34 8.17
C ILE A 39 32.24 -10.76 7.67
N PRO A 40 32.61 -11.13 6.42
CA PRO A 40 32.48 -12.49 5.90
C PRO A 40 32.87 -13.60 6.89
N GLU A 41 32.06 -14.65 6.94
CA GLU A 41 32.24 -15.84 7.79
C GLU A 41 32.18 -15.58 9.30
N ALA A 42 31.93 -14.34 9.75
CA ALA A 42 31.74 -14.04 11.16
C ALA A 42 30.43 -14.64 11.68
N THR A 43 30.44 -15.09 12.94
CA THR A 43 29.22 -15.54 13.61
C THR A 43 28.45 -14.32 14.10
N VAL A 44 27.16 -14.24 13.78
CA VAL A 44 26.25 -13.21 14.27
C VAL A 44 25.22 -13.83 15.20
N THR A 45 25.13 -13.27 16.40
CA THR A 45 24.15 -13.63 17.41
C THR A 45 23.13 -12.50 17.53
N VAL A 46 21.87 -12.78 17.20
CA VAL A 46 20.76 -11.84 17.40
C VAL A 46 20.01 -12.23 18.66
N THR A 47 19.81 -11.28 19.56
CA THR A 47 19.12 -11.48 20.84
C THR A 47 17.97 -10.49 20.96
N LEU A 48 16.79 -10.99 21.30
CA LEU A 48 15.61 -10.19 21.63
C LEU A 48 15.49 -10.11 23.16
N TRP A 49 15.34 -8.91 23.68
CA TRP A 49 15.29 -8.63 25.11
C TRP A 49 13.95 -8.01 25.50
N ARG A 50 13.52 -8.29 26.73
CA ARG A 50 12.41 -7.59 27.40
C ARG A 50 12.78 -7.39 28.87
N GLU A 51 12.76 -6.15 29.35
CA GLU A 51 13.06 -5.82 30.77
C GLU A 51 14.39 -6.44 31.27
N HIS A 52 15.41 -6.48 30.40
CA HIS A 52 16.72 -7.11 30.60
C HIS A 52 16.76 -8.64 30.59
N GLU A 53 15.63 -9.32 30.39
CA GLU A 53 15.59 -10.76 30.20
C GLU A 53 15.72 -11.12 28.71
N THR A 54 16.48 -12.18 28.42
CA THR A 54 16.54 -12.74 27.06
C THR A 54 15.25 -13.48 26.75
N VAL A 55 14.48 -12.96 25.80
CA VAL A 55 13.27 -13.61 25.29
C VAL A 55 13.65 -14.73 24.32
N MET A 56 14.58 -14.44 23.41
CA MET A 56 15.06 -15.41 22.43
C MET A 56 16.44 -15.04 21.88
N LYS A 57 17.12 -16.04 21.32
CA LYS A 57 18.44 -15.91 20.71
C LYS A 57 18.48 -16.71 19.41
N LYS A 58 18.98 -16.09 18.34
CA LYS A 58 19.24 -16.73 17.03
C LYS A 58 20.70 -16.55 16.67
N VAL A 59 21.29 -17.55 16.03
CA VAL A 59 22.67 -17.53 15.58
C VAL A 59 22.68 -17.78 14.08
N THR A 60 23.46 -16.98 13.36
CA THR A 60 23.67 -17.08 11.92
C THR A 60 25.12 -16.73 11.60
N HIS A 61 25.50 -16.81 10.34
CA HIS A 61 26.84 -16.46 9.87
C HIS A 61 26.71 -15.42 8.77
N VAL A 62 27.70 -14.54 8.66
CA VAL A 62 27.79 -13.61 7.54
C VAL A 62 28.22 -14.37 6.30
N GLU A 63 27.43 -14.27 5.23
CA GLU A 63 27.71 -14.93 3.96
C GLU A 63 28.96 -14.35 3.27
N ALA A 64 29.88 -15.22 2.84
CA ALA A 64 31.14 -14.82 2.18
C ALA A 64 30.98 -13.88 0.98
N HIS A 65 29.93 -14.07 0.19
CA HIS A 65 29.79 -13.45 -1.13
C HIS A 65 28.99 -12.15 -1.11
N SER A 66 28.11 -11.99 -0.12
CA SER A 66 27.19 -10.86 -0.04
C SER A 66 27.49 -9.94 1.15
N ASN A 67 28.32 -10.40 2.10
CA ASN A 67 28.56 -9.76 3.40
C ASN A 67 27.29 -9.60 4.23
N LYS A 68 26.21 -10.33 3.90
CA LYS A 68 24.92 -10.24 4.59
C LYS A 68 24.78 -11.34 5.64
N TRP A 69 24.04 -11.04 6.69
CA TRP A 69 23.57 -12.03 7.66
C TRP A 69 22.07 -11.86 7.83
N MET A 70 21.35 -12.94 8.14
CA MET A 70 19.90 -12.94 8.31
C MET A 70 19.47 -13.98 9.34
N VAL A 71 18.42 -13.66 10.10
CA VAL A 71 17.69 -14.59 10.96
C VAL A 71 16.19 -14.37 10.82
N VAL A 72 15.43 -15.45 10.97
CA VAL A 72 13.99 -15.39 11.21
C VAL A 72 13.76 -15.51 12.72
N LEU A 73 13.10 -14.52 13.30
CA LEU A 73 12.68 -14.57 14.69
C LEU A 73 11.51 -15.55 14.87
N ASP A 74 11.36 -16.12 16.06
CA ASP A 74 10.20 -16.95 16.36
C ASP A 74 8.94 -16.06 16.33
N PRO A 75 7.77 -16.60 15.92
CA PRO A 75 6.53 -15.83 15.92
C PRO A 75 6.23 -15.24 17.29
N MET A 76 5.96 -13.94 17.33
CA MET A 76 5.72 -13.18 18.56
C MET A 76 4.30 -12.65 18.61
N LYS A 77 3.68 -12.74 19.79
CA LYS A 77 2.43 -12.05 20.08
C LYS A 77 2.59 -10.53 19.93
N PRO A 78 1.52 -9.82 19.56
CA PRO A 78 1.57 -8.37 19.48
C PRO A 78 1.95 -7.73 20.83
N GLY A 79 2.72 -6.64 20.79
CA GLY A 79 3.11 -5.88 21.97
C GLY A 79 4.57 -5.44 21.96
N GLY A 80 5.13 -5.19 23.14
CA GLY A 80 6.45 -4.59 23.33
C GLY A 80 6.38 -3.52 24.42
N PRO A 81 7.40 -2.63 24.52
CA PRO A 81 8.61 -2.61 23.69
C PRO A 81 9.59 -3.75 24.01
N TYR A 82 10.38 -4.12 23.00
CA TYR A 82 11.53 -5.00 23.09
C TYR A 82 12.79 -4.27 22.64
N GLU A 83 13.95 -4.87 22.91
CA GLU A 83 15.23 -4.47 22.33
C GLU A 83 15.79 -5.61 21.49
N VAL A 84 16.38 -5.30 20.34
CA VAL A 84 17.05 -6.26 19.46
C VAL A 84 18.53 -5.90 19.39
N THR A 85 19.40 -6.82 19.81
CA THR A 85 20.85 -6.65 19.68
C THR A 85 21.41 -7.68 18.72
N ALA A 86 22.24 -7.26 17.77
CA ALA A 86 23.06 -8.16 16.96
C ALA A 86 24.51 -8.03 17.41
N GLN A 87 25.16 -9.16 17.68
CA GLN A 87 26.56 -9.23 18.06
C GLN A 87 27.32 -10.07 17.04
N GLN A 88 28.33 -9.50 16.39
CA GLN A 88 29.24 -10.19 15.50
C GLN A 88 30.52 -10.57 16.25
N THR A 89 30.92 -11.84 16.12
CA THR A 89 32.19 -12.36 16.61
C THR A 89 33.03 -12.86 15.44
N PHE A 90 34.24 -12.32 15.29
CA PHE A 90 35.24 -12.78 14.32
C PHE A 90 36.62 -12.78 14.97
N GLU A 91 37.24 -13.96 15.08
CA GLU A 91 38.48 -14.17 15.83
C GLU A 91 38.41 -13.63 17.28
N LYS A 92 39.10 -12.52 17.57
CA LYS A 92 39.10 -11.85 18.89
C LYS A 92 38.26 -10.58 18.92
N MET A 93 37.64 -10.20 17.80
CA MET A 93 36.82 -9.00 17.69
C MET A 93 35.36 -9.32 17.97
N ASN A 94 34.75 -8.52 18.83
CA ASN A 94 33.32 -8.51 19.08
C ASN A 94 32.77 -7.12 18.81
N LEU A 95 31.78 -7.02 17.91
CA LEU A 95 31.04 -5.79 17.62
C LEU A 95 29.58 -6.02 17.96
N THR A 96 28.91 -5.04 18.55
CA THR A 96 27.49 -5.12 18.91
C THR A 96 26.77 -3.88 18.43
N VAL A 97 25.62 -4.06 17.80
CA VAL A 97 24.67 -3.00 17.42
C VAL A 97 23.31 -3.34 18.02
N GLY A 98 22.52 -2.33 18.35
CA GLY A 98 21.24 -2.47 19.03
C GLY A 98 20.16 -1.56 18.46
N VAL A 99 18.92 -2.02 18.58
CA VAL A 99 17.69 -1.32 18.21
C VAL A 99 16.71 -1.39 19.37
N HIS A 100 16.08 -0.27 19.70
CA HIS A 100 15.27 -0.08 20.91
C HIS A 100 13.82 0.31 20.58
N ASP A 101 12.91 0.17 21.54
CA ASP A 101 11.46 0.44 21.38
C ASP A 101 10.86 -0.34 20.18
N VAL A 102 11.24 -1.61 20.04
CA VAL A 102 10.74 -2.49 18.98
C VAL A 102 9.38 -3.06 19.39
N LEU A 103 8.37 -2.88 18.55
CA LEU A 103 7.04 -3.46 18.76
C LEU A 103 6.81 -4.65 17.82
N PHE A 104 5.98 -5.60 18.23
CA PHE A 104 5.40 -6.61 17.34
C PHE A 104 3.95 -6.23 17.03
N GLY A 105 3.63 -6.15 15.75
CA GLY A 105 2.37 -5.64 15.21
C GLY A 105 2.16 -6.08 13.77
N ASP A 106 1.12 -5.57 13.11
CA ASP A 106 0.98 -5.79 11.66
C ASP A 106 1.69 -4.69 10.89
N VAL A 107 2.52 -5.08 9.91
CA VAL A 107 3.31 -4.16 9.08
C VAL A 107 2.70 -4.04 7.69
N TRP A 108 2.40 -2.81 7.27
CA TRP A 108 1.80 -2.50 5.98
C TRP A 108 2.70 -1.57 5.16
N LEU A 109 2.88 -1.92 3.90
CA LEU A 109 3.57 -1.09 2.91
C LEU A 109 2.55 -0.31 2.09
N CYS A 110 2.70 1.00 2.01
CA CYS A 110 1.84 1.91 1.25
C CYS A 110 2.63 2.50 0.09
N SER A 111 2.13 2.33 -1.13
CA SER A 111 2.84 2.74 -2.34
C SER A 111 1.91 3.28 -3.43
N GLY A 112 2.51 3.87 -4.46
CA GLY A 112 1.81 4.48 -5.58
C GLY A 112 2.33 5.87 -5.90
N GLN A 113 1.46 6.72 -6.43
CA GLN A 113 1.83 8.05 -6.89
C GLN A 113 1.31 9.18 -5.97
N SER A 114 1.06 10.35 -6.53
CA SER A 114 0.83 11.61 -5.81
C SER A 114 -0.33 11.53 -4.82
N ASN A 115 -1.42 10.84 -5.15
CA ASN A 115 -2.54 10.63 -4.23
C ASN A 115 -2.21 9.72 -3.04
N MET A 116 -1.24 8.81 -3.17
CA MET A 116 -0.62 8.13 -2.03
C MET A 116 0.35 9.06 -1.29
N GLN A 117 1.16 9.84 -2.03
CA GLN A 117 2.22 10.68 -1.46
C GLN A 117 1.71 11.92 -0.70
N MET A 118 0.48 12.37 -0.94
CA MET A 118 -0.11 13.50 -0.20
C MET A 118 0.03 13.32 1.31
N THR A 119 0.50 14.36 2.00
CA THR A 119 0.70 14.35 3.46
C THR A 119 -0.57 14.77 4.21
N VAL A 120 -0.58 14.57 5.53
CA VAL A 120 -1.75 14.87 6.37
C VAL A 120 -2.08 16.36 6.37
N SER A 121 -1.12 17.26 6.13
CA SER A 121 -1.41 18.70 6.01
C SER A 121 -2.22 19.07 4.76
N GLN A 122 -2.36 18.16 3.78
CA GLN A 122 -3.00 18.41 2.51
C GLN A 122 -4.47 17.95 2.44
N ILE A 123 -5.04 17.40 3.52
CA ILE A 123 -6.39 16.81 3.55
C ILE A 123 -7.39 17.68 4.33
N PHE A 124 -8.70 17.47 4.15
CA PHE A 124 -9.73 18.29 4.81
C PHE A 124 -9.65 18.29 6.35
N ASN A 125 -9.37 17.14 6.96
CA ASN A 125 -9.34 16.95 8.41
C ASN A 125 -7.93 17.06 9.03
N ALA A 126 -7.00 17.75 8.34
CA ALA A 126 -5.61 17.89 8.76
C ALA A 126 -5.46 18.32 10.23
N VAL A 127 -6.18 19.38 10.65
CA VAL A 127 -6.06 19.97 11.99
C VAL A 127 -6.38 18.95 13.09
N SER A 128 -7.48 18.20 12.96
CA SER A 128 -7.86 17.20 13.96
C SER A 128 -6.91 16.01 14.01
N GLU A 129 -6.40 15.57 12.85
CA GLU A 129 -5.46 14.44 12.78
C GLU A 129 -4.12 14.79 13.43
N LEU A 130 -3.57 15.96 13.10
CA LEU A 130 -2.28 16.43 13.64
C LEU A 130 -2.35 16.74 15.15
N ALA A 131 -3.53 17.12 15.67
CA ALA A 131 -3.71 17.38 17.09
C ALA A 131 -3.77 16.10 17.95
N ASN A 132 -4.14 14.95 17.36
CA ASN A 132 -4.47 13.74 18.12
C ASN A 132 -3.39 12.63 18.03
N THR A 133 -2.17 12.93 17.56
CA THR A 133 -1.15 11.90 17.30
C THR A 133 -0.69 11.16 18.56
N THR A 134 -0.76 11.79 19.73
CA THR A 134 -0.37 11.20 21.03
C THR A 134 -1.24 10.01 21.45
N ALA A 135 -2.46 9.90 20.91
CA ALA A 135 -3.34 8.75 21.13
C ALA A 135 -2.87 7.48 20.39
N TYR A 136 -1.96 7.61 19.43
CA TYR A 136 -1.56 6.57 18.50
C TYR A 136 -0.07 6.21 18.63
N THR A 137 0.48 6.30 19.84
CA THR A 137 1.89 5.95 20.12
C THR A 137 2.23 4.46 19.97
N SER A 138 1.29 3.60 19.55
CA SER A 138 1.59 2.22 19.12
C SER A 138 1.49 2.03 17.60
N VAL A 139 1.14 3.10 16.86
CA VAL A 139 1.35 3.17 15.42
C VAL A 139 2.75 3.74 15.20
N ARG A 140 3.51 3.14 14.29
CA ARG A 140 4.87 3.58 13.93
C ARG A 140 4.93 3.79 12.43
N ILE A 141 5.66 4.83 12.03
CA ILE A 141 5.74 5.25 10.64
C ILE A 141 7.19 5.31 10.19
N LEU A 142 7.43 4.99 8.92
CA LEU A 142 8.68 5.16 8.20
C LEU A 142 8.37 5.63 6.78
N SER A 143 9.18 6.53 6.22
CA SER A 143 9.12 6.94 4.82
C SER A 143 10.43 6.68 4.10
N VAL A 144 10.34 6.03 2.95
CA VAL A 144 11.46 5.76 2.05
C VAL A 144 11.80 7.01 1.24
N SER A 145 13.08 7.34 1.13
CA SER A 145 13.54 8.47 0.30
C SER A 145 13.23 8.27 -1.17
N LEU A 146 12.95 9.39 -1.85
CA LEU A 146 12.75 9.40 -3.29
C LEU A 146 14.07 9.06 -4.00
N ASN A 147 14.16 7.86 -4.57
CA ASN A 147 15.35 7.38 -5.26
C ASN A 147 15.02 6.57 -6.53
N GLN A 148 15.97 6.47 -7.45
CA GLN A 148 15.87 5.72 -8.69
C GLN A 148 17.12 4.87 -8.90
N ALA A 149 16.96 3.63 -9.37
CA ALA A 149 18.08 2.77 -9.70
C ALA A 149 17.81 1.97 -10.97
N GLU A 150 18.81 1.84 -11.84
CA GLU A 150 18.70 1.04 -13.07
C GLU A 150 18.77 -0.48 -12.78
N GLN A 151 19.18 -0.87 -11.57
CA GLN A 151 19.24 -2.25 -11.09
C GLN A 151 18.65 -2.37 -9.70
N GLU A 152 18.08 -3.54 -9.40
CA GLU A 152 17.52 -3.90 -8.09
C GLU A 152 18.57 -3.66 -6.99
N LEU A 153 18.26 -2.76 -6.06
CA LEU A 153 19.08 -2.53 -4.89
C LEU A 153 18.75 -3.56 -3.79
N GLU A 154 19.78 -3.99 -3.06
CA GLU A 154 19.63 -4.96 -1.97
C GLU A 154 19.12 -4.32 -0.66
N ASP A 155 19.49 -3.07 -0.42
CA ASP A 155 19.16 -2.27 0.76
C ASP A 155 18.81 -0.84 0.29
N LEU A 156 18.04 -0.09 1.09
CA LEU A 156 17.71 1.28 0.71
C LEU A 156 18.99 2.12 0.69
N ALA A 157 19.10 2.98 -0.31
CA ALA A 157 20.17 3.96 -0.35
C ALA A 157 20.03 4.99 0.78
N GLU A 158 18.79 5.35 1.11
CA GLU A 158 18.44 6.34 2.13
C GLU A 158 17.01 6.11 2.64
N VAL A 159 16.77 6.50 3.90
CA VAL A 159 15.46 6.57 4.54
C VAL A 159 15.20 8.03 4.87
N ASP A 160 14.03 8.57 4.45
CA ASP A 160 13.71 9.99 4.58
C ASP A 160 13.13 10.30 5.96
N LEU A 161 12.23 9.43 6.43
CA LEU A 161 11.74 9.43 7.79
C LEU A 161 12.04 8.08 8.42
N GLU A 162 13.01 8.06 9.32
CA GLU A 162 13.30 6.90 10.17
C GLU A 162 12.07 6.50 10.99
N TRP A 163 12.05 5.23 11.42
CA TRP A 163 10.98 4.72 12.27
C TRP A 163 10.73 5.64 13.47
N SER A 164 9.48 6.08 13.61
CA SER A 164 9.12 7.06 14.63
C SER A 164 7.68 6.92 15.11
N LYS A 165 7.41 7.50 16.30
CA LYS A 165 6.04 7.73 16.77
C LYS A 165 5.42 8.86 15.95
N PRO A 166 4.12 8.85 15.66
CA PRO A 166 3.48 9.93 14.92
C PRO A 166 3.51 11.24 15.71
N THR A 167 3.90 12.31 15.05
CA THR A 167 3.88 13.69 15.56
C THR A 167 3.20 14.59 14.53
N ALA A 168 2.74 15.77 14.96
CA ALA A 168 2.21 16.76 14.03
C ALA A 168 3.26 17.15 12.96
N GLU A 169 4.53 17.17 13.35
CA GLU A 169 5.65 17.49 12.47
C GLU A 169 5.84 16.41 11.40
N ASN A 170 6.03 15.13 11.77
CA ASN A 170 6.35 14.11 10.78
C ASN A 170 5.16 13.69 9.90
N LEU A 171 3.92 13.92 10.34
CA LEU A 171 2.72 13.72 9.52
C LEU A 171 2.41 14.92 8.60
N GLY A 172 2.78 16.13 9.01
CA GLY A 172 2.39 17.39 8.37
C GLY A 172 3.51 18.20 7.71
N HIS A 173 4.76 17.73 7.78
CA HIS A 173 6.01 18.45 7.51
C HIS A 173 6.02 19.34 6.26
N GLY A 174 5.44 18.85 5.16
CA GLY A 174 5.42 19.56 3.89
C GLY A 174 4.47 18.89 2.91
N SER A 175 4.15 19.56 1.81
CA SER A 175 3.34 18.95 0.76
C SER A 175 4.16 17.89 0.02
N PHE A 176 3.68 16.65 -0.01
CA PHE A 176 4.31 15.51 -0.69
C PHE A 176 5.70 15.07 -0.19
N GLU A 177 6.13 15.47 1.02
CA GLU A 177 7.49 15.16 1.50
C GLU A 177 7.55 13.89 2.37
N TYR A 178 6.75 13.76 3.43
CA TYR A 178 6.93 12.71 4.44
C TYR A 178 5.88 11.58 4.40
N MET A 179 4.98 11.55 5.39
CA MET A 179 4.10 10.43 5.62
C MET A 179 2.84 10.58 4.79
N SER A 180 2.54 9.55 3.99
CA SER A 180 1.28 9.42 3.27
C SER A 180 0.07 9.54 4.21
N ALA A 181 -0.83 10.48 3.91
CA ALA A 181 -2.09 10.66 4.63
C ALA A 181 -2.97 9.42 4.54
N VAL A 182 -3.08 8.82 3.35
CA VAL A 182 -3.88 7.59 3.16
C VAL A 182 -3.32 6.46 4.03
N CYS A 183 -2.00 6.28 4.02
CA CYS A 183 -1.35 5.25 4.81
C CYS A 183 -1.52 5.46 6.31
N TRP A 184 -1.30 6.70 6.79
CA TRP A 184 -1.54 7.09 8.18
C TRP A 184 -2.98 6.79 8.62
N LEU A 185 -3.95 7.30 7.87
CA LEU A 185 -5.37 7.14 8.18
C LEU A 185 -5.82 5.67 8.14
N PHE A 186 -5.27 4.89 7.22
CA PHE A 186 -5.52 3.45 7.15
C PHE A 186 -5.00 2.74 8.41
N GLY A 187 -3.74 2.98 8.78
CA GLY A 187 -3.13 2.33 9.94
C GLY A 187 -3.74 2.76 11.27
N ARG A 188 -4.10 4.04 11.43
CA ARG A 188 -4.77 4.51 12.65
C ARG A 188 -6.19 3.94 12.78
N ASN A 189 -6.94 3.80 11.67
CA ASN A 189 -8.23 3.09 11.67
C ASN A 189 -8.07 1.61 12.06
N LEU A 190 -7.03 0.93 11.53
CA LEU A 190 -6.72 -0.43 11.92
C LEU A 190 -6.39 -0.52 13.41
N TYR A 191 -5.56 0.38 13.93
CA TYR A 191 -5.23 0.43 15.35
C TYR A 191 -6.49 0.61 16.23
N ASP A 192 -7.42 1.47 15.84
CA ASP A 192 -8.68 1.68 16.56
C ASP A 192 -9.56 0.42 16.63
N THR A 193 -9.48 -0.43 15.61
CA THR A 193 -10.22 -1.69 15.56
C THR A 193 -9.49 -2.81 16.29
N LEU A 194 -8.19 -2.97 16.01
CA LEU A 194 -7.38 -4.13 16.40
C LEU A 194 -6.77 -3.99 17.79
N ARG A 195 -6.52 -2.75 18.24
CA ARG A 195 -5.97 -2.41 19.56
C ARG A 195 -4.61 -3.06 19.86
N TYR A 196 -3.79 -3.23 18.84
CA TYR A 196 -2.38 -3.64 18.95
C TYR A 196 -1.49 -2.90 17.95
N PRO A 197 -0.14 -2.93 18.08
CA PRO A 197 0.76 -2.12 17.27
C PRO A 197 0.60 -2.29 15.75
N VAL A 198 0.80 -1.20 15.00
CA VAL A 198 0.74 -1.18 13.54
C VAL A 198 1.96 -0.44 13.00
N GLY A 199 2.70 -1.08 12.08
CA GLY A 199 3.81 -0.47 11.36
C GLY A 199 3.37 -0.02 9.97
N LEU A 200 3.72 1.20 9.59
CA LEU A 200 3.40 1.78 8.29
C LEU A 200 4.67 2.21 7.57
N VAL A 201 4.89 1.67 6.38
CA VAL A 201 6.01 2.02 5.51
C VAL A 201 5.47 2.76 4.29
N SER A 202 5.86 4.02 4.12
CA SER A 202 5.49 4.84 2.97
C SER A 202 6.57 4.78 1.89
N SER A 203 6.22 4.37 0.68
CA SER A 203 7.12 4.32 -0.49
C SER A 203 6.35 4.74 -1.74
N SER A 204 6.26 6.05 -1.98
CA SER A 204 5.41 6.62 -3.04
C SER A 204 6.05 7.84 -3.70
N TRP A 205 5.78 8.04 -4.99
CA TRP A 205 6.33 9.18 -5.75
C TRP A 205 5.34 9.64 -6.82
N GLY A 206 4.94 10.91 -6.77
CA GLY A 206 4.01 11.55 -7.68
C GLY A 206 4.41 11.56 -9.15
N GLY A 207 3.39 11.53 -10.01
CA GLY A 207 3.57 11.62 -11.46
C GLY A 207 4.16 10.37 -12.11
N THR A 208 4.05 9.20 -11.47
CA THR A 208 4.73 7.97 -11.92
C THR A 208 3.76 6.95 -12.51
N PRO A 209 4.08 6.35 -13.67
CA PRO A 209 3.31 5.25 -14.25
C PRO A 209 3.67 3.93 -13.57
N ILE A 210 2.81 2.92 -13.68
CA ILE A 210 2.98 1.61 -13.04
C ILE A 210 4.27 0.89 -13.48
N GLU A 211 4.77 1.21 -14.67
CA GLU A 211 5.99 0.66 -15.23
C GLU A 211 7.23 1.02 -14.41
N ALA A 212 7.27 2.18 -13.76
CA ALA A 212 8.38 2.55 -12.88
C ALA A 212 8.42 1.69 -11.61
N TRP A 213 7.26 1.20 -11.16
CA TRP A 213 7.05 0.39 -9.94
C TRP A 213 7.02 -1.12 -10.19
N SER A 214 7.11 -1.53 -11.44
CA SER A 214 7.06 -2.92 -11.86
C SER A 214 8.46 -3.44 -12.13
N SER A 215 8.75 -4.67 -11.71
CA SER A 215 10.00 -5.33 -12.08
C SER A 215 10.07 -5.57 -13.60
N GLY A 216 11.28 -5.72 -14.14
CA GLY A 216 11.44 -6.07 -15.55
C GLY A 216 10.78 -7.41 -15.91
N ARG A 217 10.60 -8.28 -14.91
CA ARG A 217 9.95 -9.60 -15.04
C ARG A 217 8.46 -9.43 -15.33
N SER A 218 7.76 -8.65 -14.51
CA SER A 218 6.31 -8.45 -14.63
C SER A 218 5.95 -7.65 -15.89
N LEU A 219 6.76 -6.64 -16.25
CA LEU A 219 6.57 -5.88 -17.49
C LEU A 219 6.73 -6.74 -18.74
N LYS A 220 7.78 -7.58 -18.77
CA LYS A 220 8.00 -8.50 -19.88
C LYS A 220 6.84 -9.49 -20.03
N ALA A 221 6.26 -9.97 -18.92
CA ALA A 221 5.12 -10.88 -18.96
C ALA A 221 3.88 -10.27 -19.63
N CYS A 222 3.75 -8.94 -19.60
CA CYS A 222 2.66 -8.20 -20.25
C CYS A 222 3.00 -7.63 -21.63
N GLY A 223 4.17 -7.98 -22.19
CA GLY A 223 4.58 -7.50 -23.52
C GLY A 223 4.91 -6.01 -23.58
N VAL A 224 5.20 -5.37 -22.45
CA VAL A 224 5.66 -3.97 -22.43
C VAL A 224 7.02 -3.88 -23.12
N SER A 225 7.14 -2.99 -24.11
CA SER A 225 8.37 -2.82 -24.91
C SER A 225 9.57 -2.46 -24.03
N LYS A 226 10.76 -2.97 -24.38
CA LYS A 226 12.03 -2.56 -23.73
C LYS A 226 12.53 -1.20 -24.22
N GLU A 227 12.22 -0.86 -25.46
CA GLU A 227 12.41 0.48 -25.97
C GLU A 227 11.34 1.32 -25.29
N GLY A 228 11.74 2.05 -24.24
CA GLY A 228 10.86 3.00 -23.56
C GLY A 228 10.13 3.82 -24.61
N PHE A 229 8.83 4.02 -24.42
CA PHE A 229 8.01 4.68 -25.42
C PHE A 229 8.56 6.08 -25.72
N THR A 230 8.91 6.35 -26.98
CA THR A 230 9.21 7.70 -27.44
C THR A 230 7.89 8.47 -27.49
N SER A 231 7.59 9.31 -26.51
CA SER A 231 6.42 10.17 -26.66
C SER A 231 6.45 11.50 -25.95
N LEU A 232 5.95 12.46 -26.73
CA LEU A 232 5.30 13.74 -26.48
C LEU A 232 4.35 13.82 -25.25
N VAL A 233 4.26 12.79 -24.40
CA VAL A 233 3.44 12.77 -23.19
C VAL A 233 4.26 13.29 -22.01
N SER A 234 3.83 14.40 -21.42
CA SER A 234 4.48 15.00 -20.26
C SER A 234 4.15 14.20 -18.99
N ILE A 235 5.01 13.24 -18.64
CA ILE A 235 4.97 12.56 -17.34
C ILE A 235 5.85 13.36 -16.38
N SER A 236 5.29 13.79 -15.25
CA SER A 236 5.98 14.69 -14.32
C SER A 236 6.93 13.99 -13.36
N GLY A 237 6.77 12.69 -13.13
CA GLY A 237 7.62 11.89 -12.25
C GLY A 237 8.52 10.88 -13.00
N PRO A 238 9.32 10.10 -12.26
CA PRO A 238 10.09 8.99 -12.83
C PRO A 238 9.23 8.02 -13.65
N SER A 239 9.58 7.84 -14.93
CA SER A 239 8.81 7.06 -15.89
C SER A 239 9.58 5.93 -16.55
N LYS A 240 10.90 5.87 -16.34
CA LYS A 240 11.72 4.75 -16.80
C LYS A 240 11.25 3.45 -16.14
N HIS A 241 11.30 2.36 -16.89
CA HIS A 241 10.84 1.07 -16.40
C HIS A 241 11.67 0.61 -15.20
N SER A 242 10.99 0.09 -14.19
CA SER A 242 11.56 -0.53 -12.99
C SER A 242 12.41 0.36 -12.09
N VAL A 243 12.64 1.65 -12.40
CA VAL A 243 13.59 2.45 -11.62
C VAL A 243 13.17 2.68 -10.17
N LEU A 244 11.87 2.73 -9.89
CA LEU A 244 11.33 2.87 -8.54
C LEU A 244 11.14 1.51 -7.86
N TRP A 245 10.75 0.47 -8.61
CA TRP A 245 10.82 -0.90 -8.13
C TRP A 245 12.20 -1.21 -7.56
N ASN A 246 13.23 -0.95 -8.35
CA ASN A 246 14.61 -1.25 -8.05
C ASN A 246 15.13 -0.51 -6.80
N ALA A 247 14.75 0.75 -6.62
CA ALA A 247 15.31 1.61 -5.57
C ALA A 247 14.45 1.73 -4.30
N MET A 248 13.13 1.61 -4.42
CA MET A 248 12.19 1.97 -3.36
C MET A 248 11.31 0.81 -2.87
N ILE A 249 11.23 -0.30 -3.63
CA ILE A 249 10.40 -1.46 -3.26
C ILE A 249 11.25 -2.71 -3.07
N HIS A 250 12.07 -3.08 -4.06
CA HIS A 250 12.91 -4.27 -4.00
C HIS A 250 13.78 -4.31 -2.73
N PRO A 251 14.42 -3.22 -2.27
CA PRO A 251 15.19 -3.25 -1.02
C PRO A 251 14.42 -3.67 0.23
N LEU A 252 13.09 -3.51 0.23
CA LEU A 252 12.23 -3.87 1.35
C LEU A 252 11.84 -5.35 1.35
N HIS A 253 12.20 -6.14 0.34
CA HIS A 253 11.68 -7.51 0.13
C HIS A 253 11.93 -8.48 1.30
N ASN A 254 12.94 -8.24 2.13
CA ASN A 254 13.23 -9.04 3.33
C ASN A 254 12.29 -8.71 4.50
N MET A 255 11.58 -7.58 4.47
CA MET A 255 10.61 -7.22 5.50
C MET A 255 9.42 -8.19 5.47
N THR A 256 9.10 -8.77 6.62
CA THR A 256 7.86 -9.55 6.77
C THR A 256 6.66 -8.59 6.78
N LEU A 257 5.70 -8.76 5.87
CA LEU A 257 4.54 -7.88 5.72
C LEU A 257 3.23 -8.59 6.04
N LYS A 258 2.26 -7.84 6.59
CA LYS A 258 0.84 -8.21 6.63
C LYS A 258 0.16 -7.92 5.30
N GLY A 259 0.49 -6.80 4.64
CA GLY A 259 -0.15 -6.42 3.38
C GLY A 259 0.40 -5.16 2.72
N VAL A 260 -0.16 -4.85 1.56
CA VAL A 260 0.17 -3.63 0.78
C VAL A 260 -1.09 -2.81 0.51
N ILE A 261 -0.95 -1.48 0.52
CA ILE A 261 -1.93 -0.52 0.03
C ILE A 261 -1.35 0.24 -1.17
N TRP A 262 -2.11 0.31 -2.25
CA TRP A 262 -1.69 0.90 -3.52
C TRP A 262 -2.64 2.01 -4.00
N TYR A 263 -2.10 3.16 -4.36
CA TYR A 263 -2.89 4.24 -4.98
C TYR A 263 -2.14 4.86 -6.16
N GLN A 264 -2.43 4.33 -7.34
CA GLN A 264 -1.84 4.76 -8.60
C GLN A 264 -2.73 4.40 -9.78
N GLY A 265 -2.56 5.14 -10.86
CA GLY A 265 -3.12 4.83 -12.17
C GLY A 265 -3.30 6.09 -13.02
N GLU A 266 -3.29 7.27 -12.40
CA GLU A 266 -3.56 8.53 -13.08
C GLU A 266 -2.52 8.83 -14.17
N ALA A 267 -1.25 8.49 -13.98
CA ALA A 267 -0.23 8.66 -15.02
C ALA A 267 -0.44 7.69 -16.22
N ASN A 268 -1.11 6.56 -16.01
CA ASN A 268 -1.38 5.58 -17.05
C ASN A 268 -2.60 5.92 -17.92
N ILE A 269 -3.33 7.01 -17.65
CA ILE A 269 -4.38 7.49 -18.58
C ILE A 269 -3.79 7.80 -19.97
N ASP A 270 -2.55 8.26 -20.00
CA ASP A 270 -1.79 8.66 -21.19
C ASP A 270 -0.55 7.78 -21.46
N PHE A 271 -0.32 6.75 -20.63
CA PHE A 271 0.84 5.87 -20.73
C PHE A 271 0.44 4.40 -20.66
N ASN A 272 0.54 3.69 -21.79
CA ASN A 272 0.23 2.26 -21.93
C ASN A 272 -1.12 1.84 -21.30
N ARG A 273 -2.14 2.69 -21.40
CA ARG A 273 -3.44 2.51 -20.75
C ARG A 273 -4.02 1.11 -20.93
N ASP A 274 -4.05 0.63 -22.18
CA ASP A 274 -4.64 -0.66 -22.54
C ASP A 274 -3.90 -1.86 -21.94
N LEU A 275 -2.63 -1.69 -21.54
CA LEU A 275 -1.83 -2.72 -20.88
C LEU A 275 -2.03 -2.75 -19.36
N TYR A 276 -2.70 -1.75 -18.77
CA TYR A 276 -2.88 -1.67 -17.32
C TYR A 276 -3.64 -2.87 -16.75
N ASN A 277 -4.56 -3.45 -17.53
CA ASN A 277 -5.29 -4.67 -17.17
C ASN A 277 -4.38 -5.90 -17.00
N CYS A 278 -3.15 -5.85 -17.50
CA CYS A 278 -2.14 -6.87 -17.38
C CYS A 278 -1.06 -6.46 -16.38
N THR A 279 -0.51 -5.24 -16.53
CA THR A 279 0.63 -4.78 -15.72
C THR A 279 0.27 -4.67 -14.25
N PHE A 280 -0.95 -4.27 -13.89
CA PHE A 280 -1.34 -4.19 -12.48
C PHE A 280 -1.49 -5.55 -11.79
N PRO A 281 -2.24 -6.53 -12.34
CA PRO A 281 -2.21 -7.89 -11.80
C PRO A 281 -0.81 -8.52 -11.77
N ALA A 282 0.01 -8.27 -12.81
CA ALA A 282 1.37 -8.78 -12.87
C ALA A 282 2.27 -8.16 -11.79
N LEU A 283 2.14 -6.85 -11.52
CA LEU A 283 2.83 -6.17 -10.42
C LEU A 283 2.48 -6.82 -9.08
N ILE A 284 1.19 -7.01 -8.80
CA ILE A 284 0.72 -7.60 -7.54
C ILE A 284 1.31 -9.00 -7.34
N GLU A 285 1.27 -9.84 -8.37
CA GLU A 285 1.80 -11.20 -8.31
C GLU A 285 3.31 -11.22 -8.11
N ASP A 286 4.02 -10.32 -8.78
CA ASP A 286 5.47 -10.21 -8.71
C ASP A 286 5.96 -9.70 -7.35
N TRP A 287 5.26 -8.72 -6.76
CA TRP A 287 5.52 -8.23 -5.41
C TRP A 287 5.26 -9.34 -4.38
N ARG A 288 4.13 -10.04 -4.49
CA ARG A 288 3.81 -11.21 -3.67
C ARG A 288 4.91 -12.25 -3.67
N GLN A 289 5.41 -12.58 -4.85
CA GLN A 289 6.51 -13.54 -4.98
C GLN A 289 7.80 -13.00 -4.34
N THR A 290 8.16 -11.75 -4.64
CA THR A 290 9.42 -11.15 -4.19
C THR A 290 9.47 -11.03 -2.66
N PHE A 291 8.42 -10.51 -2.02
CA PHE A 291 8.36 -10.41 -0.56
C PHE A 291 8.26 -11.78 0.12
N HIS A 292 7.53 -12.75 -0.47
CA HIS A 292 7.50 -14.11 0.07
C HIS A 292 8.89 -14.75 0.06
N LEU A 293 9.62 -14.63 -1.05
CA LEU A 293 10.97 -15.21 -1.16
C LEU A 293 11.99 -14.47 -0.29
N GLY A 294 12.00 -13.13 -0.32
CA GLY A 294 12.92 -12.30 0.46
C GLY A 294 12.79 -12.53 1.95
N SER A 295 11.54 -12.56 2.43
CA SER A 295 11.26 -12.80 3.84
C SER A 295 11.40 -14.27 4.29
N GLN A 296 12.10 -15.14 3.53
CA GLN A 296 12.27 -16.57 3.87
C GLN A 296 10.92 -17.30 4.06
N GLY A 297 9.94 -16.96 3.24
CA GLY A 297 8.60 -17.51 3.28
C GLY A 297 7.70 -16.96 4.38
N GLN A 298 8.15 -15.97 5.16
CA GLN A 298 7.39 -15.44 6.30
C GLN A 298 6.23 -14.51 5.88
N THR A 299 6.43 -13.71 4.84
CA THR A 299 5.32 -12.99 4.21
C THR A 299 4.45 -14.00 3.45
N GLU A 300 3.16 -14.03 3.76
CA GLU A 300 2.20 -14.93 3.11
C GLU A 300 2.23 -14.82 1.58
N ARG A 301 2.25 -15.95 0.87
CA ARG A 301 2.43 -15.98 -0.59
C ARG A 301 1.36 -15.17 -1.35
N LEU A 302 0.15 -15.16 -0.82
CA LEU A 302 -0.96 -14.37 -1.33
C LEU A 302 -1.36 -13.31 -0.31
N PHE A 303 -0.41 -12.58 0.27
CA PHE A 303 -0.73 -11.54 1.25
C PHE A 303 -1.75 -10.51 0.69
N PRO A 304 -2.59 -9.93 1.55
CA PRO A 304 -3.60 -8.94 1.19
C PRO A 304 -3.05 -7.74 0.42
N PHE A 305 -3.68 -7.42 -0.72
CA PHE A 305 -3.31 -6.26 -1.53
C PHE A 305 -4.52 -5.34 -1.71
N GLY A 306 -4.52 -4.21 -1.01
CA GLY A 306 -5.55 -3.18 -1.11
C GLY A 306 -5.18 -2.15 -2.17
N PHE A 307 -6.15 -1.64 -2.92
CA PHE A 307 -5.91 -0.50 -3.80
C PHE A 307 -7.06 0.50 -3.83
N VAL A 308 -6.78 1.71 -4.30
CA VAL A 308 -7.79 2.75 -4.47
C VAL A 308 -8.17 2.86 -5.95
N GLN A 309 -9.45 2.69 -6.24
CA GLN A 309 -9.98 2.99 -7.57
C GLN A 309 -9.86 4.49 -7.81
N LEU A 310 -9.39 4.91 -8.99
CA LEU A 310 -9.15 6.34 -9.24
C LEU A 310 -10.40 7.20 -8.99
N SER A 311 -10.20 8.38 -8.40
CA SER A 311 -11.26 9.35 -8.17
C SER A 311 -11.75 9.98 -9.48
N ALA A 312 -12.93 10.60 -9.48
CA ALA A 312 -13.35 11.47 -10.56
C ALA A 312 -12.46 12.72 -10.63
N VAL A 313 -12.01 13.06 -11.83
CA VAL A 313 -11.41 14.35 -12.14
C VAL A 313 -12.51 15.24 -12.67
N LEU A 314 -12.82 16.31 -11.93
CA LEU A 314 -13.86 17.25 -12.29
C LEU A 314 -13.21 18.35 -13.14
N SER A 315 -13.44 18.32 -14.45
CA SER A 315 -13.07 19.37 -15.41
C SER A 315 -14.30 19.81 -16.21
N ASP A 316 -14.19 20.94 -16.90
CA ASP A 316 -15.23 21.47 -17.80
C ASP A 316 -14.97 21.08 -19.27
N GLU A 317 -13.94 20.28 -19.53
CA GLU A 317 -13.60 19.74 -20.85
C GLU A 317 -14.44 18.49 -21.16
N ASP A 318 -14.57 18.16 -22.46
CA ASP A 318 -15.35 17.02 -22.95
C ASP A 318 -15.03 15.73 -22.17
N SER A 319 -16.07 14.94 -21.88
CA SER A 319 -15.93 13.67 -21.19
C SER A 319 -15.06 12.72 -22.01
N ASP A 320 -13.85 12.44 -21.53
CA ASP A 320 -12.99 11.39 -22.09
C ASP A 320 -13.03 10.13 -21.21
N ASP A 321 -13.08 8.97 -21.84
CA ASP A 321 -13.20 7.66 -21.22
C ASP A 321 -11.88 7.15 -20.61
N ARG A 322 -10.77 7.90 -20.65
CA ARG A 322 -9.47 7.41 -20.13
C ARG A 322 -9.51 7.01 -18.64
N PHE A 323 -10.11 7.83 -17.79
CA PHE A 323 -10.25 7.52 -16.35
C PHE A 323 -11.20 6.32 -16.13
N PRO A 324 -12.41 6.29 -16.71
CA PRO A 324 -13.25 5.09 -16.70
C PRO A 324 -12.52 3.81 -17.16
N GLN A 325 -11.72 3.88 -18.24
CA GLN A 325 -10.94 2.75 -18.75
C GLN A 325 -9.89 2.28 -17.74
N ILE A 326 -9.10 3.19 -17.14
CA ILE A 326 -8.16 2.80 -16.08
C ILE A 326 -8.89 2.17 -14.88
N ARG A 327 -10.03 2.71 -14.45
CA ARG A 327 -10.81 2.10 -13.34
C ARG A 327 -11.27 0.68 -13.65
N TRP A 328 -11.62 0.40 -14.92
CA TRP A 328 -11.94 -0.94 -15.37
C TRP A 328 -10.70 -1.85 -15.33
N HIS A 329 -9.58 -1.37 -15.87
CA HIS A 329 -8.30 -2.07 -15.89
C HIS A 329 -7.74 -2.34 -14.47
N GLN A 330 -7.98 -1.46 -13.49
CA GLN A 330 -7.62 -1.67 -12.09
C GLN A 330 -8.26 -2.93 -11.48
N THR A 331 -9.35 -3.42 -12.07
CA THR A 331 -10.04 -4.66 -11.65
C THR A 331 -9.69 -5.86 -12.53
N ALA A 332 -8.65 -5.75 -13.36
CA ALA A 332 -8.28 -6.75 -14.37
C ALA A 332 -9.41 -7.03 -15.39
N ASP A 333 -10.22 -6.00 -15.70
CA ASP A 333 -11.37 -6.02 -16.59
C ASP A 333 -12.52 -6.92 -16.13
N VAL A 334 -12.73 -7.01 -14.82
CA VAL A 334 -13.78 -7.84 -14.21
C VAL A 334 -14.89 -7.00 -13.57
N GLY A 335 -14.57 -5.78 -13.13
CA GLY A 335 -15.49 -4.85 -12.46
C GLY A 335 -15.55 -4.99 -10.95
N TYR A 336 -14.95 -6.04 -10.39
CA TYR A 336 -14.89 -6.26 -8.94
C TYR A 336 -13.60 -6.99 -8.54
N VAL A 337 -13.26 -6.89 -7.26
CA VAL A 337 -12.18 -7.63 -6.60
C VAL A 337 -12.66 -8.13 -5.23
N PRO A 338 -12.10 -9.20 -4.67
CA PRO A 338 -11.12 -10.09 -5.29
C PRO A 338 -11.74 -10.84 -6.48
N ASN A 339 -10.90 -11.21 -7.45
CA ASN A 339 -11.31 -12.00 -8.61
C ASN A 339 -10.23 -13.04 -8.94
N ARG A 340 -10.45 -13.89 -9.96
CA ARG A 340 -9.54 -15.00 -10.30
C ARG A 340 -8.11 -14.54 -10.65
N ARG A 341 -7.95 -13.34 -11.22
CA ARG A 341 -6.64 -12.77 -11.59
C ARG A 341 -5.98 -12.05 -10.41
N MET A 342 -6.77 -11.61 -9.44
CA MET A 342 -6.34 -10.82 -8.29
C MET A 342 -6.96 -11.38 -6.99
N PRO A 343 -6.58 -12.60 -6.56
CA PRO A 343 -7.07 -13.15 -5.31
C PRO A 343 -6.56 -12.34 -4.11
N ASN A 344 -7.28 -12.40 -2.99
CA ASN A 344 -6.95 -11.69 -1.74
C ASN A 344 -6.65 -10.20 -1.94
N THR A 345 -7.44 -9.54 -2.79
CA THR A 345 -7.38 -8.10 -3.03
C THR A 345 -8.66 -7.42 -2.58
N PHE A 346 -8.58 -6.15 -2.24
CA PHE A 346 -9.72 -5.32 -1.89
C PHE A 346 -9.55 -3.92 -2.48
N MET A 347 -10.65 -3.23 -2.72
CA MET A 347 -10.66 -1.95 -3.42
C MET A 347 -11.46 -0.93 -2.63
N ALA A 348 -10.86 0.23 -2.38
CA ALA A 348 -11.61 1.43 -2.02
C ALA A 348 -12.07 2.13 -3.29
N VAL A 349 -13.39 2.16 -3.51
CA VAL A 349 -13.98 3.02 -4.54
C VAL A 349 -13.76 4.47 -4.10
N ALA A 350 -13.26 5.32 -4.99
CA ALA A 350 -13.10 6.76 -4.72
C ALA A 350 -13.72 7.64 -5.82
N MET A 351 -14.47 7.04 -6.76
CA MET A 351 -15.05 7.74 -7.91
C MET A 351 -15.95 8.92 -7.51
N ASP A 352 -16.64 8.82 -6.38
CA ASP A 352 -17.53 9.81 -5.78
C ASP A 352 -16.80 10.91 -5.00
N LEU A 353 -15.48 10.82 -4.83
CA LEU A 353 -14.70 11.72 -3.97
C LEU A 353 -13.99 12.83 -4.74
N GLY A 354 -14.43 13.14 -5.97
CA GLY A 354 -13.84 14.19 -6.80
C GLY A 354 -13.87 15.56 -6.11
N ASP A 355 -12.77 16.32 -6.19
CA ASP A 355 -12.65 17.63 -5.53
C ASP A 355 -12.25 18.70 -6.55
N ARG A 356 -13.26 19.37 -7.12
CA ARG A 356 -13.05 20.46 -8.09
C ARG A 356 -12.25 21.62 -7.51
N THR A 357 -12.30 21.80 -6.19
CA THR A 357 -11.70 22.95 -5.49
C THR A 357 -10.35 22.64 -4.85
N SER A 358 -9.79 21.46 -5.12
CA SER A 358 -8.50 21.08 -4.56
C SER A 358 -7.40 22.05 -5.02
N PRO A 359 -6.65 22.68 -4.09
CA PRO A 359 -5.54 23.56 -4.44
C PRO A 359 -4.36 22.80 -5.07
N PHE A 360 -4.40 21.47 -5.03
CA PHE A 360 -3.42 20.59 -5.65
C PHE A 360 -3.87 20.12 -7.04
N GLY A 361 -5.01 20.64 -7.56
CA GLY A 361 -5.64 20.24 -8.81
C GLY A 361 -6.74 19.20 -8.59
N SER A 362 -7.77 19.20 -9.44
CA SER A 362 -8.98 18.36 -9.26
C SER A 362 -8.72 16.85 -9.32
N ILE A 363 -7.54 16.46 -9.77
CA ILE A 363 -7.01 15.10 -9.75
C ILE A 363 -6.57 14.62 -8.35
N HIS A 364 -6.38 15.55 -7.40
CA HIS A 364 -5.90 15.27 -6.05
C HIS A 364 -7.02 15.55 -5.02
N PRO A 365 -7.97 14.62 -4.83
CA PRO A 365 -9.05 14.80 -3.86
C PRO A 365 -8.52 14.84 -2.43
N ARG A 366 -9.01 15.83 -1.66
CA ARG A 366 -8.60 16.03 -0.26
C ARG A 366 -9.34 15.15 0.75
N ASP A 367 -10.44 14.50 0.37
CA ASP A 367 -11.10 13.50 1.22
C ASP A 367 -10.33 12.17 1.22
N LYS A 368 -9.21 12.14 1.93
CA LYS A 368 -8.46 10.91 2.19
C LYS A 368 -9.05 10.10 3.34
N GLN A 369 -9.93 10.70 4.14
CA GLN A 369 -10.59 10.05 5.26
C GLN A 369 -11.50 8.93 4.78
N THR A 370 -12.35 9.22 3.79
CA THR A 370 -13.27 8.24 3.21
C THR A 370 -12.50 7.16 2.44
N VAL A 371 -11.45 7.53 1.69
CA VAL A 371 -10.57 6.56 1.01
C VAL A 371 -9.97 5.57 2.01
N ALA A 372 -9.32 6.07 3.06
CA ALA A 372 -8.67 5.25 4.06
C ALA A 372 -9.66 4.40 4.87
N TYR A 373 -10.85 4.93 5.16
CA TYR A 373 -11.91 4.19 5.82
C TYR A 373 -12.41 3.01 4.96
N ARG A 374 -12.63 3.23 3.66
CA ARG A 374 -13.03 2.16 2.72
C ARG A 374 -11.93 1.09 2.58
N LEU A 375 -10.65 1.50 2.52
CA LEU A 375 -9.51 0.57 2.56
C LEU A 375 -9.48 -0.24 3.86
N HIS A 376 -9.71 0.40 4.99
CA HIS A 376 -9.77 -0.24 6.30
C HIS A 376 -10.90 -1.29 6.39
N LEU A 377 -12.10 -0.99 5.89
CA LEU A 377 -13.19 -1.97 5.83
C LEU A 377 -12.82 -3.15 4.93
N GLY A 378 -12.21 -2.89 3.77
CA GLY A 378 -11.70 -3.94 2.89
C GLY A 378 -10.64 -4.82 3.55
N ALA A 379 -9.70 -4.23 4.29
CA ALA A 379 -8.72 -4.99 5.05
C ALA A 379 -9.37 -5.86 6.13
N ARG A 380 -10.32 -5.33 6.92
CA ARG A 380 -11.05 -6.11 7.92
C ARG A 380 -11.74 -7.33 7.32
N ALA A 381 -12.43 -7.17 6.19
CA ALA A 381 -13.11 -8.27 5.53
C ALA A 381 -12.13 -9.28 4.89
N VAL A 382 -11.12 -8.79 4.16
CA VAL A 382 -10.25 -9.63 3.32
C VAL A 382 -8.98 -10.09 4.04
N ALA A 383 -8.29 -9.19 4.73
CA ALA A 383 -7.02 -9.46 5.44
C ALA A 383 -7.21 -10.07 6.84
N TYR A 384 -8.32 -9.76 7.51
CA TYR A 384 -8.64 -10.23 8.86
C TYR A 384 -9.84 -11.18 8.91
N GLY A 385 -10.51 -11.42 7.78
CA GLY A 385 -11.54 -12.45 7.65
C GLY A 385 -12.87 -12.12 8.34
N GLU A 386 -13.19 -10.83 8.55
CA GLU A 386 -14.46 -10.41 9.13
C GLU A 386 -15.62 -10.61 8.13
N LYS A 387 -16.31 -11.76 8.24
CA LYS A 387 -17.29 -12.23 7.24
C LYS A 387 -18.59 -11.43 7.16
N THR A 388 -18.99 -10.73 8.23
CA THR A 388 -20.27 -10.01 8.31
C THR A 388 -20.13 -8.52 8.04
N LEU A 389 -18.91 -8.06 7.71
CA LEU A 389 -18.65 -6.64 7.48
C LEU A 389 -19.07 -6.26 6.06
N THR A 390 -19.96 -5.28 5.94
CA THR A 390 -20.31 -4.70 4.65
C THR A 390 -19.23 -3.69 4.27
N PHE A 391 -18.50 -3.98 3.19
CA PHE A 391 -17.42 -3.11 2.69
C PHE A 391 -17.48 -2.86 1.17
N GLN A 392 -18.30 -3.63 0.45
CA GLN A 392 -18.49 -3.52 -0.99
C GLN A 392 -19.90 -3.02 -1.29
N GLY A 393 -20.02 -2.25 -2.36
CA GLY A 393 -21.33 -1.92 -2.93
C GLY A 393 -21.99 -3.14 -3.58
N PRO A 394 -23.31 -3.06 -3.83
CA PRO A 394 -24.02 -4.14 -4.49
C PRO A 394 -23.54 -4.32 -5.94
N LEU A 395 -23.23 -5.55 -6.33
CA LEU A 395 -23.03 -5.93 -7.73
C LEU A 395 -24.36 -6.27 -8.41
N PRO A 396 -24.61 -5.80 -9.64
CA PRO A 396 -25.77 -6.23 -10.41
C PRO A 396 -25.61 -7.70 -10.82
N GLU A 397 -26.69 -8.47 -10.73
CA GLU A 397 -26.78 -9.84 -11.25
C GLU A 397 -26.98 -9.85 -12.76
N LYS A 398 -27.67 -8.84 -13.29
CA LYS A 398 -27.98 -8.72 -14.71
C LYS A 398 -27.88 -7.27 -15.17
N ILE A 399 -27.27 -7.08 -16.32
CA ILE A 399 -27.16 -5.80 -17.02
C ILE A 399 -27.74 -5.99 -18.43
N GLU A 400 -28.77 -5.22 -18.79
CA GLU A 400 -29.40 -5.29 -20.11
C GLU A 400 -29.44 -3.91 -20.75
N LEU A 401 -28.83 -3.79 -21.93
CA LEU A 401 -28.96 -2.61 -22.77
C LEU A 401 -30.24 -2.72 -23.60
N LEU A 402 -31.23 -1.90 -23.28
CA LEU A 402 -32.46 -1.76 -24.05
C LEU A 402 -32.25 -0.62 -25.05
N ALA A 403 -31.47 -0.91 -26.10
CA ALA A 403 -31.00 0.09 -27.07
C ALA A 403 -32.15 0.81 -27.80
N ASP A 404 -33.23 0.09 -28.08
CA ASP A 404 -34.47 0.63 -28.67
C ASP A 404 -35.16 1.69 -27.77
N LYS A 405 -34.86 1.67 -26.48
CA LYS A 405 -35.45 2.57 -25.47
C LYS A 405 -34.45 3.55 -24.86
N GLY A 406 -33.16 3.44 -25.21
CA GLY A 406 -32.10 4.22 -24.57
C GLY A 406 -31.96 3.95 -23.07
N LEU A 407 -32.30 2.75 -22.60
CA LEU A 407 -32.27 2.40 -21.17
C LEU A 407 -31.20 1.36 -20.86
N LEU A 408 -30.61 1.47 -19.66
CA LEU A 408 -29.80 0.43 -19.05
C LEU A 408 -30.57 -0.17 -17.87
N SER A 409 -30.94 -1.44 -17.97
CA SER A 409 -31.64 -2.15 -16.90
C SER A 409 -30.64 -2.92 -16.04
N LEU A 410 -30.60 -2.61 -14.73
CA LEU A 410 -29.75 -3.26 -13.75
C LEU A 410 -30.62 -4.05 -12.76
N THR A 411 -30.41 -5.36 -12.69
CA THR A 411 -31.11 -6.23 -11.74
C THR A 411 -30.19 -6.55 -10.59
N TYR A 412 -30.66 -6.31 -9.36
CA TYR A 412 -29.99 -6.69 -8.13
C TYR A 412 -30.87 -7.70 -7.39
N SER A 413 -30.34 -8.89 -7.08
CA SER A 413 -31.04 -9.89 -6.25
C SER A 413 -30.80 -9.69 -4.76
N GLN A 414 -29.76 -8.94 -4.39
CA GLN A 414 -29.51 -8.57 -3.01
C GLN A 414 -30.43 -7.44 -2.54
N GLN A 415 -30.82 -7.50 -1.28
CA GLN A 415 -31.47 -6.37 -0.63
C GLN A 415 -30.47 -5.20 -0.56
N ILE A 416 -30.87 -4.06 -1.11
CA ILE A 416 -30.05 -2.84 -1.06
C ILE A 416 -30.39 -2.12 0.24
N GLU A 417 -29.45 -2.12 1.18
CA GLU A 417 -29.53 -1.32 2.40
C GLU A 417 -28.84 0.03 2.16
N VAL A 418 -29.59 1.12 2.35
CA VAL A 418 -29.04 2.48 2.28
C VAL A 418 -28.70 2.93 3.69
N GLN A 419 -27.42 2.90 4.03
CA GLN A 419 -26.93 3.43 5.30
C GLN A 419 -26.45 4.87 5.10
N ARG A 420 -27.18 5.82 5.66
CA ARG A 420 -26.88 7.25 5.52
C ARG A 420 -25.79 7.63 6.54
N GLN A 421 -24.57 7.88 6.05
CA GLN A 421 -23.46 8.34 6.90
C GLN A 421 -23.22 9.85 6.83
N ASP A 422 -23.66 10.51 5.76
CA ASP A 422 -23.62 11.96 5.59
C ASP A 422 -24.82 12.48 4.75
N HIS A 423 -24.77 13.76 4.39
CA HIS A 423 -25.79 14.42 3.58
C HIS A 423 -25.52 14.38 2.07
N GLU A 424 -24.37 13.85 1.62
CA GLU A 424 -23.94 13.83 0.23
C GLU A 424 -24.17 12.43 -0.37
N ILE A 425 -25.37 12.21 -0.92
CA ILE A 425 -25.67 10.99 -1.67
C ILE A 425 -25.53 11.23 -3.17
N PHE A 426 -24.95 10.27 -3.88
CA PHE A 426 -25.27 10.09 -5.29
C PHE A 426 -26.73 9.63 -5.38
N GLU A 427 -27.57 10.47 -5.97
CA GLU A 427 -29.00 10.20 -6.09
C GLU A 427 -29.21 9.21 -7.26
N VAL A 428 -29.56 7.96 -6.95
CA VAL A 428 -30.09 7.07 -7.98
C VAL A 428 -31.58 7.35 -8.12
N ARG A 429 -31.93 8.11 -9.16
CA ARG A 429 -33.35 8.38 -9.48
C ARG A 429 -33.99 7.08 -9.97
N ILE A 430 -34.74 6.41 -9.09
CA ILE A 430 -35.58 5.27 -9.47
C ILE A 430 -36.70 5.80 -10.36
N ALA A 431 -36.66 5.49 -11.66
CA ALA A 431 -37.77 5.78 -12.55
C ALA A 431 -38.91 4.80 -12.26
N GLU A 432 -39.79 5.17 -11.30
CA GLU A 432 -41.14 4.62 -11.29
C GLU A 432 -41.91 5.15 -12.51
N THR A 433 -42.67 4.24 -13.10
CA THR A 433 -43.47 4.39 -14.32
C THR A 433 -44.17 5.74 -14.44
N MET A 434 -43.80 6.55 -15.44
CA MET A 434 -44.67 6.98 -16.55
C MET A 434 -43.93 7.96 -17.48
N GLY A 435 -44.36 8.00 -18.73
CA GLY A 435 -43.61 8.49 -19.89
C GLY A 435 -42.99 9.88 -19.78
N VAL A 436 -41.75 9.99 -20.26
CA VAL A 436 -41.08 11.24 -20.63
C VAL A 436 -40.40 11.03 -21.99
N PRO A 437 -40.47 12.00 -22.95
CA PRO A 437 -39.96 11.84 -24.31
C PRO A 437 -38.42 11.96 -24.40
N PRO A 438 -37.81 11.61 -25.56
CA PRO A 438 -36.38 11.38 -25.67
C PRO A 438 -35.62 12.69 -25.96
N GLU A 439 -34.83 13.13 -25.00
CA GLU A 439 -33.58 13.84 -25.31
C GLU A 439 -32.44 13.09 -24.60
N TRP A 440 -31.60 12.47 -25.44
CA TRP A 440 -30.36 11.73 -25.17
C TRP A 440 -29.84 11.77 -23.73
N GLY A 441 -30.40 10.89 -22.89
CA GLY A 441 -29.91 10.62 -21.54
C GLY A 441 -30.14 9.15 -21.22
N PHE A 442 -29.06 8.42 -20.91
CA PHE A 442 -29.18 7.05 -20.41
C PHE A 442 -29.90 7.08 -19.05
N SER A 443 -31.05 6.43 -18.96
CA SER A 443 -31.75 6.23 -17.69
C SER A 443 -31.42 4.84 -17.12
N ILE A 444 -30.93 4.82 -15.88
CA ILE A 444 -30.62 3.61 -15.13
C ILE A 444 -31.90 3.15 -14.42
N ARG A 445 -32.44 2.01 -14.82
CA ARG A 445 -33.56 1.37 -14.11
C ARG A 445 -32.99 0.38 -13.09
N ILE A 446 -33.06 0.74 -11.81
CA ILE A 446 -32.81 -0.20 -10.70
C ILE A 446 -34.15 -0.85 -10.34
N SER A 447 -34.31 -2.14 -10.63
CA SER A 447 -35.42 -2.92 -10.08
C SER A 447 -34.93 -3.71 -8.87
N SER A 448 -35.24 -3.24 -7.66
CA SER A 448 -35.17 -4.06 -6.46
C SER A 448 -36.54 -4.70 -6.23
N THR A 449 -36.59 -6.03 -6.20
CA THR A 449 -37.76 -6.73 -5.68
C THR A 449 -37.70 -6.66 -4.15
N VAL A 450 -38.20 -5.56 -3.57
CA VAL A 450 -38.48 -5.51 -2.13
C VAL A 450 -39.63 -6.47 -1.88
N ARG A 451 -39.36 -7.66 -1.34
CA ARG A 451 -40.42 -8.47 -0.73
C ARG A 451 -40.72 -7.85 0.63
N PRO A 452 -41.93 -7.34 0.88
CA PRO A 452 -42.30 -6.92 2.23
C PRO A 452 -42.33 -8.18 3.12
N THR A 453 -41.40 -8.28 4.06
CA THR A 453 -41.62 -9.12 5.25
C THR A 453 -42.61 -8.37 6.13
N SER A 454 -43.88 -8.74 6.01
CA SER A 454 -44.87 -8.44 7.02
C SER A 454 -44.50 -9.14 8.32
N SER A 455 -44.24 -8.38 9.38
CA SER A 455 -44.45 -8.84 10.75
C SER A 455 -44.79 -7.66 11.64
N ILE A 456 -45.99 -7.73 12.20
CA ILE A 456 -46.38 -7.12 13.48
C ILE A 456 -45.53 -7.74 14.59
#